data_AF-A0A923XT16-F1
#
_entry.id   AF-A0A923XT16-F1
#
_cell.length_a   1.000
_cell.length_b   1.000
_cell.length_c   1.000
_cell.angle_alpha   90.00
_cell.angle_beta   90.00
_cell.angle_gamma   90.00
#
_symmetry.space_group_name_H-M   'P 1'
#
loop_
_entity.id
_entity.type
_entity.pdbx_description
1 polymer ?
#
loop_
_entity_poly.entity_id
_entity_poly.type
_entity_poly.pdbx_seq_one_letter_code
_entity_poly.pdbx_strand_id
1 'polypeptide(L)'
;YSDKKLSNYINEKFVAIKVNAESKNNIRFDGKDITERELAMGFGVNSYPTIFFMAGEKDAVGTAPGFVDAKQFYTLSTFVATDAYKKTTFEKYKKSTIN
;
A
#
# COMPACT_ATOMS: atom_id res chain seq x y z
N TYR A 1 3.43 -0.02 -13.16
CA TYR A 1 4.47 -1.00 -13.50
C TYR A 1 4.19 -1.56 -14.89
N SER A 2 5.23 -1.82 -15.70
CA SER A 2 5.05 -2.39 -17.05
C SER A 2 4.89 -3.91 -17.05
N ASP A 3 5.18 -4.57 -15.92
CA ASP A 3 4.98 -6.01 -15.73
C ASP A 3 3.47 -6.34 -15.73
N LYS A 4 3.05 -7.12 -16.73
CA LYS A 4 1.63 -7.50 -16.91
C LYS A 4 1.14 -8.45 -15.81
N LYS A 5 1.99 -9.36 -15.32
CA LYS A 5 1.61 -10.32 -14.28
C LYS A 5 1.33 -9.60 -12.97
N LEU A 6 2.21 -8.67 -12.60
CA LEU A 6 2.03 -7.80 -11.44
C LEU A 6 0.78 -6.93 -11.61
N SER A 7 0.60 -6.28 -12.75
CA SER A 7 -0.56 -5.41 -13.00
C SER A 7 -1.88 -6.19 -12.87
N ASN A 8 -1.96 -7.40 -13.43
CA ASN A 8 -3.13 -8.26 -13.30
C ASN A 8 -3.37 -8.66 -11.83
N TYR A 9 -2.32 -9.05 -11.11
CA TYR A 9 -2.44 -9.42 -9.70
C TYR A 9 -2.94 -8.25 -8.85
N ILE A 10 -2.42 -7.04 -9.07
CA ILE A 10 -2.88 -5.84 -8.35
C ILE A 10 -4.34 -5.55 -8.67
N ASN A 11 -4.72 -5.56 -9.94
CA ASN A 11 -6.10 -5.29 -10.36
C ASN A 11 -7.09 -6.34 -9.82
N GLU A 12 -6.66 -7.58 -9.63
CA GLU A 12 -7.49 -8.65 -9.08
C GLU A 12 -7.63 -8.57 -7.54
N LYS A 13 -6.53 -8.23 -6.85
CA LYS A 13 -6.47 -8.34 -5.38
C LYS A 13 -6.66 -7.02 -4.63
N PHE A 14 -6.52 -5.87 -5.29
CA PHE A 14 -6.52 -4.56 -4.65
C PHE A 14 -7.40 -3.54 -5.36
N VAL A 15 -7.94 -2.62 -4.56
CA VAL A 15 -8.46 -1.35 -5.05
C VAL A 15 -7.33 -0.33 -4.98
N ALA A 16 -6.80 0.07 -6.13
CA ALA A 16 -5.74 1.06 -6.20
C ALA A 16 -6.31 2.48 -6.12
N ILE A 17 -5.88 3.25 -5.12
CA ILE A 17 -6.27 4.65 -4.95
C ILE A 17 -5.03 5.52 -5.07
N LYS A 18 -5.09 6.52 -5.96
CA LYS A 18 -4.06 7.55 -6.06
C LYS A 18 -4.40 8.69 -5.12
N VAL A 19 -3.49 9.02 -4.22
CA VAL A 19 -3.60 10.15 -3.30
C VAL A 19 -2.56 11.19 -3.67
N ASN A 20 -2.98 12.43 -3.90
CA ASN A 20 -2.05 13.55 -4.05
C ASN A 20 -1.83 14.21 -2.67
N ALA A 21 -0.72 13.88 -2.02
CA ALA A 21 -0.43 14.35 -0.67
C ALA A 21 -0.08 15.86 -0.57
N GLU A 22 0.05 16.56 -1.71
CA GLU A 22 0.20 18.02 -1.75
C GLU A 22 -1.14 18.75 -2.00
N SER A 23 -2.17 17.99 -2.35
CA SER A 23 -3.49 18.49 -2.73
C SER A 23 -4.33 18.90 -1.53
N LYS A 24 -5.17 19.92 -1.75
CA LYS A 24 -6.24 20.34 -0.83
C LYS A 24 -7.61 19.80 -1.22
N ASN A 25 -7.67 18.83 -2.15
CA ASN A 25 -8.94 18.23 -2.54
C ASN A 25 -9.55 17.51 -1.33
N ASN A 26 -10.82 17.80 -1.06
CA ASN A 26 -11.58 17.14 -0.01
C ASN A 26 -11.99 15.73 -0.44
N ILE A 27 -11.84 14.80 0.47
CA ILE A 27 -12.28 13.41 0.39
C ILE A 27 -13.02 13.04 1.67
N ARG A 28 -13.87 12.02 1.61
CA ARG A 28 -14.53 11.46 2.78
C ARG A 28 -13.79 10.22 3.24
N PHE A 29 -13.30 10.22 4.48
CA PHE A 29 -12.56 9.12 5.08
C PHE A 29 -13.01 8.93 6.53
N ASP A 30 -13.37 7.71 6.91
CA ASP A 30 -13.90 7.37 8.24
C ASP A 30 -15.00 8.33 8.73
N GLY A 31 -15.95 8.63 7.83
CA GLY A 31 -17.09 9.53 8.11
C GLY A 31 -16.74 11.01 8.28
N LYS A 32 -15.48 11.41 8.08
CA LYS A 32 -15.01 12.81 8.15
C LYS A 32 -14.62 13.31 6.77
N ASP A 33 -14.83 14.60 6.54
CA ASP A 33 -14.31 15.28 5.36
C ASP A 33 -12.92 15.81 5.71
N ILE A 34 -11.91 15.33 4.98
CA ILE A 34 -10.49 15.70 5.14
C ILE A 34 -9.87 15.92 3.76
N THR A 35 -8.72 16.57 3.69
CA THR A 35 -7.96 16.70 2.45
C THR A 35 -7.11 15.47 2.15
N GLU A 36 -6.76 15.25 0.88
CA GLU A 36 -5.77 14.23 0.49
C GLU A 36 -4.43 14.39 1.22
N ARG A 37 -4.01 15.65 1.45
CA ARG A 37 -2.84 15.97 2.27
C ARG A 37 -2.98 15.52 3.72
N GLU A 38 -4.11 15.80 4.36
CA GLU A 38 -4.38 15.36 5.74
C GLU A 38 -4.42 13.84 5.86
N LEU A 39 -5.01 13.16 4.86
CA LEU A 39 -4.97 11.69 4.78
C LEU A 39 -3.53 11.19 4.75
N ALA A 40 -2.70 11.71 3.83
CA ALA A 40 -1.31 11.30 3.69
C ALA A 40 -0.50 11.56 4.97
N MET A 41 -0.69 12.72 5.61
CA MET A 41 -0.08 13.05 6.90
C MET A 41 -0.53 12.09 8.01
N GLY A 42 -1.82 11.72 8.05
CA GLY A 42 -2.38 10.78 9.02
C GLY A 42 -1.76 9.38 8.93
N PHE A 43 -1.33 8.97 7.74
CA PHE A 43 -0.57 7.73 7.51
C PHE A 43 0.95 7.89 7.63
N GLY A 44 1.43 9.05 8.10
CA GLY A 44 2.86 9.31 8.32
C GLY A 44 3.68 9.42 7.02
N VAL A 45 3.05 9.73 5.89
CA VAL A 45 3.75 9.93 4.62
C VAL A 45 4.56 11.23 4.68
N ASN A 46 5.88 11.10 4.65
CA ASN A 46 6.83 12.22 4.72
C ASN A 46 7.74 12.34 3.48
N SER A 47 7.62 11.40 2.54
CA SER A 47 8.43 11.31 1.33
C SER A 47 7.64 10.66 0.21
N TYR A 48 8.04 10.97 -1.03
CA TYR A 48 7.36 10.49 -2.24
C TYR A 48 8.33 9.76 -3.17
N PRO A 49 7.87 8.75 -3.92
CA PRO A 49 6.57 8.09 -3.77
C PRO A 49 6.50 7.28 -2.46
N THR A 50 5.30 7.08 -1.92
CA THR A 50 5.05 6.13 -0.81
C THR A 50 3.83 5.30 -1.15
N ILE A 51 3.92 3.99 -0.96
CA ILE A 51 2.79 3.05 -1.09
C ILE A 51 2.28 2.74 0.31
N PHE A 52 0.98 2.86 0.54
CA PHE A 52 0.31 2.46 1.78
C PHE A 52 -0.61 1.27 1.50
N PHE A 53 -0.59 0.28 2.37
CA PHE A 53 -1.44 -0.90 2.30
C PHE A 53 -2.47 -0.87 3.42
N MET A 54 -3.74 -1.15 3.08
CA MET A 54 -4.84 -1.22 4.05
C MET A 54 -5.68 -2.48 3.79
N ALA A 55 -6.16 -3.10 4.87
CA ALA A 55 -7.11 -4.21 4.83
C ALA A 55 -8.56 -3.78 5.16
N GLY A 56 -8.80 -2.46 5.19
CA GLY A 56 -10.08 -1.79 5.46
C GLY A 56 -9.83 -0.32 5.82
N GLU A 57 -10.89 0.48 6.00
CA GLU A 57 -10.73 1.94 6.28
C GLU A 57 -9.91 2.23 7.55
N LYS A 58 -9.90 1.32 8.54
CA LYS A 58 -9.20 1.50 9.82
C LYS A 58 -8.04 0.54 10.04
N ASP A 59 -7.77 -0.35 9.09
CA ASP A 59 -6.76 -1.40 9.24
C ASP A 59 -5.56 -1.11 8.35
N ALA A 60 -4.70 -0.19 8.83
CA ALA A 60 -3.44 0.14 8.18
C ALA A 60 -2.46 -1.05 8.36
N VAL A 61 -2.09 -1.68 7.24
CA VAL A 61 -1.18 -2.84 7.26
C VAL A 61 0.28 -2.39 7.29
N GLY A 62 0.61 -1.35 6.53
CA GLY A 62 1.96 -0.80 6.51
C GLY A 62 2.23 0.12 5.33
N THR A 63 3.41 0.74 5.33
CA THR A 63 3.87 1.64 4.27
C THR A 63 5.20 1.17 3.69
N ALA A 64 5.40 1.45 2.41
CA ALA A 64 6.65 1.25 1.70
C ALA A 64 7.09 2.62 1.12
N PRO A 65 7.95 3.37 1.82
CA PRO A 65 8.46 4.64 1.34
C PRO A 65 9.50 4.45 0.24
N GLY A 66 9.55 5.40 -0.68
CA GLY A 66 10.49 5.42 -1.79
C GLY A 66 10.09 4.52 -2.96
N PHE A 67 11.02 4.37 -3.91
CA PHE A 67 10.81 3.53 -5.07
C PHE A 67 10.83 2.05 -4.69
N VAL A 68 9.80 1.31 -5.10
CA VAL A 68 9.69 -0.14 -4.93
C VAL A 68 9.73 -0.79 -6.31
N ASP A 69 10.72 -1.64 -6.56
CA ASP A 69 10.81 -2.38 -7.83
C ASP A 69 9.68 -3.41 -7.98
N ALA A 70 9.50 -3.94 -9.21
CA ALA A 70 8.39 -4.85 -9.50
C ALA A 70 8.41 -6.14 -8.65
N LYS A 71 9.59 -6.71 -8.37
CA LYS A 71 9.73 -7.97 -7.62
C LYS A 71 9.41 -7.74 -6.14
N GLN A 72 9.94 -6.66 -5.57
CA GLN A 72 9.66 -6.26 -4.20
C GLN A 72 8.19 -5.90 -4.04
N PHE A 73 7.62 -5.14 -4.99
CA PHE A 73 6.21 -4.76 -4.93
C PHE A 73 5.30 -5.97 -5.04
N TYR A 74 5.61 -6.94 -5.90
CA TYR A 74 4.88 -8.20 -5.96
C TYR A 74 4.92 -8.93 -4.59
N THR A 75 6.09 -9.03 -3.97
CA THR A 75 6.26 -9.71 -2.67
C THR A 75 5.50 -9.00 -1.54
N LEU A 76 5.53 -7.66 -1.50
CA LEU A 76 4.74 -6.86 -0.56
C LEU A 76 3.24 -7.08 -0.79
N SER A 77 2.81 -7.07 -2.05
CA SER A 77 1.41 -7.23 -2.41
C SER A 77 0.91 -8.62 -2.05
N THR A 78 1.69 -9.68 -2.27
CA THR A 78 1.28 -11.04 -1.85
C THR A 78 1.26 -11.19 -0.33
N PHE A 79 2.21 -10.57 0.39
CA PHE A 79 2.24 -10.56 1.85
C PHE A 79 0.97 -9.95 2.45
N VAL A 80 0.48 -8.86 1.87
CA VAL A 80 -0.76 -8.19 2.29
C VAL A 80 -1.99 -8.96 1.84
N ALA A 81 -2.11 -9.30 0.56
CA ALA A 81 -3.30 -9.94 -0.01
C ALA A 81 -3.58 -11.35 0.54
N THR A 82 -2.58 -12.01 1.12
CA THR A 82 -2.72 -13.34 1.75
C THR A 82 -2.86 -13.28 3.27
N ASP A 83 -3.00 -12.08 3.85
CA ASP A 83 -3.04 -11.86 5.30
C ASP A 83 -1.80 -12.42 6.04
N ALA A 84 -0.69 -12.64 5.34
CA ALA A 84 0.52 -13.19 5.93
C ALA A 84 1.10 -12.27 7.02
N TYR A 85 0.83 -10.97 6.94
CA TYR A 85 1.16 -9.97 7.96
C TYR A 85 0.54 -10.27 9.33
N LYS A 86 -0.55 -11.02 9.40
CA LYS A 86 -1.19 -11.44 10.67
C LYS A 86 -0.43 -12.57 11.36
N LYS A 87 0.47 -13.26 10.65
CA LYS A 87 1.12 -14.50 11.12
C LYS A 87 2.64 -14.43 11.18
N THR A 88 3.27 -13.59 10.35
CA THR A 88 4.73 -13.51 10.25
C THR A 88 5.19 -12.10 9.90
N THR A 89 6.49 -11.84 10.08
CA THR A 89 7.12 -10.59 9.63
C THR A 89 7.40 -10.64 8.13
N PHE A 90 7.46 -9.46 7.51
CA PHE A 90 7.78 -9.33 6.09
C PHE A 90 9.14 -9.95 5.74
N GLU A 91 10.17 -9.74 6.58
CA GLU A 91 11.50 -10.33 6.36
C GLU A 91 11.48 -11.86 6.33
N LYS A 92 10.69 -12.50 7.19
CA LYS A 92 10.52 -13.96 7.19
C LYS A 92 9.78 -14.43 5.95
N TYR A 93 8.71 -13.74 5.57
CA TYR A 93 7.92 -14.06 4.37
C TYR A 93 8.71 -13.88 3.07
N LYS A 94 9.51 -12.82 2.98
CA LYS A 94 10.39 -12.54 1.85
C LYS A 94 11.40 -13.67 1.65
N LYS A 95 12.01 -14.18 2.73
CA LYS A 95 12.95 -15.32 2.68
C LYS A 95 12.28 -16.62 2.23
N SER A 96 11.02 -16.87 2.57
CA SER A 96 10.32 -18.10 2.15
C SER A 96 9.81 -18.07 0.70
N THR A 97 9.62 -16.87 0.13
CA THR A 97 9.06 -16.68 -1.21
C THR A 97 10.15 -16.52 -2.28
N ILE A 98 11.38 -16.19 -1.86
CA ILE A 98 12.57 -16.17 -2.72
C ILE A 98 13.30 -17.50 -2.55
N ASN A 99 12.80 -18.54 -3.20
CA ASN A 99 13.50 -19.79 -3.50
C ASN A 99 13.10 -20.24 -4.90
#